data_AF-A0A9E4ZII6-F1
#
_entry.id   AF-A0A9E4ZII6-F1
#
_cell.length_a   1.000
_cell.length_b   1.000
_cell.length_c   1.000
_cell.angle_alpha   90.00
_cell.angle_beta   90.00
_cell.angle_gamma   90.00
#
_symmetry.space_group_name_H-M   'P 1'
#
loop_
_entity.id
_entity.type
_entity.pdbx_description
1 polymer ?
#
loop_
_entity_poly.entity_id
_entity_poly.type
_entity_poly.pdbx_seq_one_letter_code
_entity_poly.pdbx_strand_id
1 'polypeptide(L)' 'MELGGTITGEHGVGMTKAPFFLKERASSLGVMKVIKKGLDPNNIMNPYKIMDWEENFIARLRYHVEDE' A
#
# COMPACT_ATOMS: atom_id res chain seq x y z
N MET A 1 -10.47 11.07 3.78
CA MET A 1 -11.39 10.63 2.70
C MET A 1 -12.75 11.25 2.88
N GLU A 2 -12.83 12.57 2.79
CA GLU A 2 -14.03 13.30 3.19
C GLU A 2 -15.14 13.24 2.13
N LEU A 3 -14.76 13.05 0.87
CA LEU A 3 -15.68 12.98 -0.27
C LEU A 3 -16.09 11.55 -0.66
N GLY A 4 -15.71 10.53 0.12
CA GLY A 4 -16.08 9.12 -0.15
C GLY A 4 -15.43 8.48 -1.39
N GLY A 5 -14.42 9.12 -1.99
CA GLY A 5 -13.65 8.57 -3.11
C GLY A 5 -12.67 7.45 -2.71
N THR A 6 -11.99 6.88 -3.70
CA THR A 6 -10.92 5.87 -3.51
C THR A 6 -9.56 6.42 -3.92
N ILE A 7 -8.49 5.92 -3.32
CA ILE A 7 -7.10 6.34 -3.59
C ILE A 7 -6.65 6.02 -5.02
N THR A 8 -7.27 5.03 -5.65
CA THR A 8 -6.96 4.67 -7.03
C THR A 8 -8.20 4.27 -7.80
N GLY A 9 -8.44 4.94 -8.93
CA GLY A 9 -9.37 4.47 -9.95
C GLY A 9 -8.76 3.37 -10.80
N GLU A 10 -7.63 3.65 -11.47
CA GLU A 10 -7.08 2.77 -12.51
C GLU A 10 -5.59 2.40 -12.33
N HIS A 11 -4.74 3.34 -11.92
CA HIS A 11 -3.28 3.17 -11.93
C HIS A 11 -2.72 2.24 -10.83
N GLY A 12 -3.58 1.76 -9.92
CA GLY A 12 -3.19 0.92 -8.80
C GLY A 12 -2.50 1.69 -7.67
N VAL A 13 -1.93 0.93 -6.73
CA VAL A 13 -1.40 1.44 -5.45
C VAL A 13 0.13 1.56 -5.48
N GLY A 14 0.82 0.47 -5.82
CA GLY A 14 2.29 0.42 -5.82
C GLY A 14 2.89 0.80 -4.46
N MET A 15 3.92 1.66 -4.48
CA MET A 15 4.55 2.22 -3.29
C MET A 15 3.94 3.58 -2.91
N THR A 16 3.80 4.47 -3.89
CA THR A 16 3.41 5.88 -3.67
C THR A 16 2.08 6.02 -2.94
N LYS A 17 1.10 5.16 -3.24
CA LYS A 17 -0.24 5.23 -2.65
C LYS A 17 -0.44 4.25 -1.49
N ALA A 18 0.57 3.43 -1.18
CA ALA A 18 0.45 2.42 -0.15
C ALA A 18 0.16 2.98 1.26
N PRO A 19 0.83 4.07 1.75
CA PRO A 19 0.53 4.63 3.06
C PRO A 19 -0.96 4.98 3.23
N PHE A 20 -1.55 5.57 2.19
CA PHE A 20 -2.96 5.93 2.18
C PHE A 20 -3.85 4.68 2.03
N PHE A 21 -3.46 3.71 1.19
CA PHE A 21 -4.24 2.50 0.94
C PHE A 21 -4.38 1.64 2.20
N LEU A 22 -3.33 1.59 3.02
CA LEU A 22 -3.38 0.94 4.33
C LEU A 22 -4.48 1.55 5.23
N LYS A 23 -4.68 2.88 5.15
CA LYS A 23 -5.76 3.58 5.86
C LYS A 23 -7.13 3.30 5.22
N GLU A 24 -7.27 3.37 3.88
CA GLU A 24 -8.54 3.11 3.16
C GLU A 24 -9.08 1.70 3.38
N ARG A 25 -8.18 0.70 3.34
CA ARG A 25 -8.56 -0.73 3.28
C ARG A 25 -8.21 -1.49 4.54
N ALA A 26 -8.08 -0.81 5.68
CA ALA A 26 -7.66 -1.39 6.95
C ALA A 26 -8.37 -2.70 7.30
N SER A 27 -9.69 -2.79 7.06
CA SER A 27 -10.50 -3.99 7.32
C SER A 27 -10.21 -5.17 6.38
N SER A 28 -9.71 -4.91 5.16
CA SER A 28 -9.43 -5.93 4.14
C SER A 28 -7.98 -6.44 4.18
N LEU A 29 -7.06 -5.70 4.80
CA LEU A 29 -5.62 -6.01 4.79
C LEU A 29 -5.29 -7.42 5.30
N GLY A 30 -6.01 -7.89 6.33
CA GLY A 30 -5.79 -9.23 6.90
C GLY A 30 -5.96 -10.33 5.86
N VAL A 31 -7.07 -10.31 5.12
CA VAL A 31 -7.35 -11.28 4.05
C VAL A 31 -6.34 -11.16 2.92
N MET A 32 -6.01 -9.93 2.49
CA MET A 32 -5.00 -9.70 1.45
C MET A 32 -3.64 -10.30 1.82
N LYS A 33 -3.20 -10.13 3.07
CA LYS A 33 -1.94 -10.70 3.57
C LYS A 33 -1.97 -12.22 3.62
N VAL A 34 -3.09 -12.83 4.01
CA VAL A 34 -3.26 -14.29 3.99
C VAL A 34 -3.14 -14.84 2.57
N ILE A 35 -3.83 -14.22 1.60
CA ILE A 35 -3.75 -14.62 0.18
C ILE A 35 -2.30 -14.49 -0.33
N LYS A 36 -1.66 -13.34 -0.07
CA LYS A 36 -0.28 -13.08 -0.47
C LYS A 36 0.68 -14.11 0.11
N LYS A 37 0.59 -14.43 1.40
CA LYS A 37 1.43 -15.43 2.06
C LYS A 37 1.22 -16.83 1.51
N GLY A 38 -0.01 -17.17 1.11
CA GLY A 38 -0.31 -18.44 0.46
C GLY A 38 0.36 -18.60 -0.91
N LEU A 39 0.49 -17.49 -1.66
CA LEU A 39 1.09 -17.49 -3.01
C LEU A 39 2.61 -17.23 -3.00
N ASP A 40 3.08 -16.39 -2.10
CA ASP A 40 4.47 -15.94 -2.00
C ASP A 40 4.96 -16.01 -0.54
N PRO A 41 5.21 -17.24 -0.03
CA PRO A 41 5.57 -17.45 1.38
C PRO A 41 6.92 -16.84 1.76
N ASN A 42 7.82 -16.62 0.78
CA ASN A 42 9.14 -16.03 0.99
C ASN A 42 9.17 -14.51 0.73
N ASN A 43 8.03 -13.92 0.38
CA ASN A 43 7.87 -12.49 0.10
C ASN A 43 8.85 -11.92 -0.94
N ILE A 44 9.12 -12.68 -2.02
CA ILE A 44 10.05 -12.24 -3.08
C ILE A 44 9.37 -11.38 -4.15
N MET A 45 8.05 -11.51 -4.31
CA MET A 45 7.31 -10.81 -5.35
C MET A 45 6.85 -9.43 -4.86
N ASN A 46 7.62 -8.40 -5.20
CA ASN A 46 7.34 -6.99 -4.86
C ASN A 46 7.21 -6.73 -3.34
N PRO A 47 8.26 -7.00 -2.55
CA PRO A 47 8.28 -6.60 -1.15
C PRO A 47 8.15 -5.07 -1.02
N TYR A 48 7.67 -4.63 0.13
CA TYR A 48 7.50 -3.21 0.49
C TYR A 48 6.50 -2.44 -0.38
N LYS A 49 5.55 -3.11 -1.05
CA LYS A 49 4.48 -2.46 -1.81
C LYS A 49 3.12 -2.79 -1.23
N ILE A 50 2.13 -1.92 -1.46
CA ILE A 50 0.72 -2.15 -1.10
C ILE A 50 0.54 -2.49 0.39
N MET A 51 0.20 -3.74 0.75
CA MET A 51 -0.07 -4.16 2.13
C MET A 51 1.19 -4.44 2.95
N ASP A 52 2.33 -4.59 2.28
CA ASP A 52 3.64 -4.83 2.88
C ASP A 52 4.44 -3.53 2.99
N TRP A 53 3.80 -2.38 2.72
CA TRP A 53 4.45 -1.09 2.80
C TRP A 53 4.99 -0.80 4.19
N GLU A 54 6.27 -0.45 4.21
CA GLU A 54 7.00 0.06 5.36
C GLU A 54 7.78 1.28 4.90
N GLU A 55 7.79 2.33 5.71
CA GLU A 55 8.56 3.53 5.37
C GLU A 55 10.04 3.19 5.32
N ASN A 56 10.67 3.42 4.16
CA ASN A 56 12.08 3.17 3.94
C ASN A 56 12.70 4.27 3.08
N PHE A 57 14.00 4.17 2.80
CA PHE A 57 14.73 5.21 2.07
C PHE A 57 14.16 5.48 0.67
N ILE A 58 13.56 4.48 0.00
CA ILE A 58 12.96 4.63 -1.34
C ILE A 58 11.71 5.53 -1.26
N ALA A 59 10.95 5.45 -0.17
CA ALA A 59 9.83 6.36 0.07
C ALA A 59 10.27 7.82 0.06
N ARG A 60 11.48 8.08 0.59
CA ARG A 60 12.08 9.42 0.73
C ARG A 60 12.79 9.90 -0.54
N LEU A 61 12.97 9.04 -1.55
CA LEU A 61 13.47 9.45 -2.87
C LEU A 61 12.40 10.16 -3.72
N ARG A 62 11.12 10.02 -3.36
CA ARG A 62 10.02 10.76 -3.98
C ARG A 62 9.83 12.09 -3.25
N TYR A 63 9.26 13.07 -3.94
CA TYR A 63 8.83 14.32 -3.31
C TYR A 63 7.91 14.03 -2.13
N HIS A 64 8.21 14.63 -0.99
CA HIS A 64 7.35 14.58 0.19
C HIS A 64 6.06 15.31 -0.16
N VAL A 65 4.93 14.63 -0.03
CA VAL A 65 3.62 15.29 -0.03
C VAL A 65 3.28 15.46 1.43
N GLU A 66 3.20 16.70 1.90
CA GLU A 66 2.81 17.00 3.28
C GLU A 66 1.39 16.48 3.51
N ASP A 67 1.15 15.91 4.70
CA ASP A 67 -0.20 15.54 5.11
C ASP A 67 -0.96 16.86 5.42
N GLU A 68 -1.87 17.28 4.53
CA GLU A 68 -2.89 18.31 4.81
C GLU A 68 -3.91 17.84 5.85
#